data_AF-A0A958RKP2-F1
#
_entry.id   AF-A0A958RKP2-F1
#
_cell.length_a   1.000
_cell.length_b   1.000
_cell.length_c   1.000
_cell.angle_alpha   90.00
_cell.angle_beta   90.00
_cell.angle_gamma   90.00
#
_symmetry.space_group_name_H-M   'P 1'
#
loop_
_entity.id
_entity.type
_entity.pdbx_description
1 polymer ?
#
loop_
_entity_poly.entity_id
_entity_poly.type
_entity_poly.pdbx_seq_one_letter_code
_entity_poly.pdbx_strand_id
1 'polypeptide(L)'
;LLTGFMYISAWTGYVMVWDEHGMAMAQMGAKLLDQLPIFPESIERSFTGGKPVPASFFFMNLFAHVAVPLGMILLLWLHTSKLARSKWLPEKKLTYWLTGVFVLFSILVPAPMLQKADLLMIPGGYPTDLFYNFWMPLMEWTSTAWVFAGSLGFTLFLTSMPWWWRPRSHKKRESLASHVEEKRCEGCAQCYSDCPFDAILMKDRQEEGLSPQFASVNPALCVSCGICSASCSSLAIGPPDRNARDLIRRLKAFCDEHPVPDDKGLVFVCRHSDLADKAHDEAKNSGWLSYSVECTGTLHSAALTFAAKRFGRTAVAGCPENDCLFREGTTWLTERWQRKRGPELPEAISQDSVFLFNGSRNEGAPLWNWMKDGATSQRPSASPSQWVAGLLATILLLAGIAFGSQVVWNQVPEHGALRLGWRLPGQKIEVCRDLSPEELAKRLAHMRKPRECAVTYINYRLKLF
;
A
#
# COMPACT_ATOMS: atom_id res chain seq x y z
N LEU A 1 -1.41 -2.89 -8.57
CA LEU A 1 -1.84 -1.81 -9.49
C LEU A 1 -0.97 -0.56 -9.31
N LEU A 2 -1.00 0.13 -8.16
CA LEU A 2 -0.19 1.35 -7.93
C LEU A 2 1.31 1.18 -8.29
N THR A 3 1.94 0.07 -7.91
CA THR A 3 3.34 -0.24 -8.25
C THR A 3 3.60 -0.29 -9.76
N GLY A 4 2.65 -0.83 -10.54
CA GLY A 4 2.79 -0.89 -12.00
C GLY A 4 2.68 0.50 -12.64
N PHE A 5 1.81 1.36 -12.13
CA PHE A 5 1.71 2.75 -12.59
C PHE A 5 2.99 3.55 -12.25
N MET A 6 3.55 3.34 -11.05
CA MET A 6 4.84 3.93 -10.66
C MET A 6 5.95 3.57 -11.65
N TYR A 7 5.97 2.32 -12.07
CA TYR A 7 6.96 1.81 -13.02
C TYR A 7 6.81 2.44 -14.43
N ILE A 8 5.57 2.55 -14.93
CA ILE A 8 5.27 3.23 -16.20
C ILE A 8 5.66 4.71 -16.14
N SER A 9 5.40 5.39 -15.01
CA SER A 9 5.80 6.79 -14.83
C SER A 9 7.32 6.96 -14.85
N ALA A 10 8.06 6.05 -14.21
CA ALA A 10 9.52 6.06 -14.27
C ALA A 10 10.07 5.82 -15.68
N TRP A 11 9.55 4.81 -16.39
CA TRP A 11 9.94 4.52 -17.77
C TRP A 11 9.70 5.74 -18.67
N THR A 12 8.47 6.28 -18.69
CA THR A 12 8.15 7.47 -19.49
C THR A 12 9.03 8.67 -19.13
N GLY A 13 9.39 8.82 -17.85
CA GLY A 13 10.32 9.85 -17.36
C GLY A 13 11.72 9.73 -17.95
N TYR A 14 12.33 8.54 -17.91
CA TYR A 14 13.65 8.29 -18.51
C TYR A 14 13.65 8.56 -20.03
N VAL A 15 12.59 8.16 -20.73
CA VAL A 15 12.46 8.39 -22.17
C VAL A 15 12.32 9.87 -22.52
N MET A 16 11.73 10.71 -21.65
CA MET A 16 11.59 12.15 -21.90
C MET A 16 12.93 12.90 -21.92
N VAL A 17 13.95 12.43 -21.19
CA VAL A 17 15.28 13.06 -21.20
C VAL A 17 15.92 12.98 -22.59
N TRP A 18 15.63 11.89 -23.31
CA TRP A 18 16.08 11.65 -24.69
C TRP A 18 17.59 11.72 -24.89
N ASP A 19 18.32 11.10 -23.96
CA ASP A 19 19.75 10.81 -24.05
C ASP A 19 19.98 9.36 -24.55
N GLU A 20 21.24 8.91 -24.58
CA GLU A 20 21.59 7.54 -24.99
C GLU A 20 20.81 6.46 -24.23
N HIS A 21 20.62 6.63 -22.91
CA HIS A 21 19.88 5.69 -22.07
C HIS A 21 18.37 5.73 -22.37
N GLY A 22 17.77 6.91 -22.44
CA GLY A 22 16.35 7.07 -22.80
C GLY A 22 16.03 6.52 -24.20
N MET A 23 16.96 6.67 -25.16
CA MET A 23 16.85 6.07 -26.48
C MET A 23 16.90 4.54 -26.43
N ALA A 24 17.87 3.97 -25.71
CA ALA A 24 17.99 2.51 -25.55
C ALA A 24 16.72 1.93 -24.90
N MET A 25 16.22 2.57 -23.84
CA MET A 25 14.98 2.19 -23.17
C MET A 25 13.77 2.26 -24.12
N ALA A 26 13.65 3.30 -24.94
CA ALA A 26 12.58 3.43 -25.92
C ALA A 26 12.64 2.33 -26.99
N GLN A 27 13.84 2.00 -27.49
CA GLN A 27 14.05 0.95 -28.49
C GLN A 27 13.73 -0.45 -27.94
N MET A 28 14.27 -0.80 -26.77
CA MET A 28 14.01 -2.10 -26.14
C MET A 28 12.55 -2.22 -25.69
N GLY A 29 11.98 -1.11 -25.24
CA GLY A 29 10.57 -0.98 -24.93
C GLY A 29 9.65 -1.23 -26.13
N ALA A 30 10.00 -0.66 -27.28
CA ALA A 30 9.27 -0.89 -28.53
C ALA A 30 9.32 -2.38 -28.95
N LYS A 31 10.48 -3.03 -28.83
CA LYS A 31 10.63 -4.48 -29.06
C LYS A 31 9.73 -5.31 -28.15
N LEU A 32 9.58 -4.90 -26.89
CA LEU A 32 8.72 -5.57 -25.92
C LEU A 32 7.24 -5.41 -26.28
N LEU A 33 6.83 -4.21 -26.69
CA LEU A 33 5.45 -3.93 -27.13
C LEU A 33 5.09 -4.61 -28.46
N ASP A 34 6.06 -4.79 -29.35
CA ASP A 34 5.88 -5.52 -30.62
C ASP A 34 5.57 -7.02 -30.42
N GLN A 35 5.75 -7.56 -29.21
CA GLN A 35 5.26 -8.90 -28.86
C GLN A 35 3.73 -8.96 -28.75
N LEU A 36 3.06 -7.81 -28.57
CA LEU A 36 1.61 -7.72 -28.51
C LEU A 36 1.04 -7.70 -29.94
N PRO A 37 0.12 -8.62 -30.31
CA PRO A 37 -0.49 -8.67 -31.65
C PRO A 37 -1.55 -7.58 -31.85
N ILE A 38 -1.34 -6.39 -31.29
CA ILE A 38 -2.29 -5.26 -31.30
C ILE A 38 -1.88 -4.24 -32.38
N PHE A 39 -0.58 -4.12 -32.64
CA PHE A 39 -0.06 -3.13 -33.58
C PHE A 39 0.11 -3.74 -34.98
N PRO A 40 -0.48 -3.13 -36.03
CA PRO A 40 -0.37 -3.64 -37.39
C PRO A 40 1.03 -3.45 -37.98
N GLU A 41 1.78 -2.48 -37.48
CA GLU A 41 3.18 -2.25 -37.81
C GLU A 41 4.03 -2.29 -36.54
N SER A 42 5.27 -2.79 -36.66
CA SER A 42 6.25 -2.79 -35.58
C SER A 42 6.60 -1.36 -35.16
N ILE A 43 6.44 -1.07 -33.87
CA ILE A 43 6.77 0.20 -33.22
C ILE A 43 8.28 0.45 -33.32
N GLU A 44 9.11 -0.60 -33.28
CA GLU A 44 10.57 -0.50 -33.41
C GLU A 44 11.00 0.25 -34.70
N ARG A 45 10.19 0.17 -35.78
CA ARG A 45 10.47 0.88 -37.05
C ARG A 45 10.62 2.39 -36.89
N SER A 46 9.99 2.98 -35.88
CA SER A 46 10.09 4.42 -35.57
C SER A 46 11.49 4.84 -35.10
N PHE A 47 12.33 3.88 -34.69
CA PHE A 47 13.67 4.11 -34.14
C PHE A 47 14.81 3.63 -35.05
N THR A 48 14.55 3.52 -36.36
CA THR A 48 15.51 3.06 -37.38
C THR A 48 16.52 4.13 -37.83
N GLY A 49 16.37 5.38 -37.39
CA GLY A 49 17.30 6.49 -37.66
C GLY A 49 17.15 7.15 -39.04
N GLY A 50 16.37 6.58 -39.96
CA GLY A 50 16.15 7.18 -41.29
C GLY A 50 15.32 8.47 -41.29
N LYS A 51 14.61 8.77 -40.20
CA LYS A 51 13.93 10.04 -39.92
C LYS A 51 14.00 10.32 -38.42
N PRO A 52 13.95 11.59 -37.99
CA PRO A 52 13.77 11.90 -36.58
C PRO A 52 12.45 11.27 -36.07
N VAL A 53 12.44 10.91 -34.78
CA VAL A 53 11.25 10.42 -34.10
C VAL A 53 10.16 11.50 -34.17
N PRO A 54 8.91 11.15 -34.55
CA PRO A 54 7.85 12.14 -34.71
C PRO A 54 7.51 12.85 -33.40
N ALA A 55 7.16 14.13 -33.48
CA ALA A 55 6.78 14.93 -32.30
C ALA A 55 5.60 14.32 -31.50
N SER A 56 4.71 13.59 -32.16
CA SER A 56 3.59 12.89 -31.51
C SER A 56 4.04 11.84 -30.50
N PHE A 57 5.19 11.19 -30.71
CA PHE A 57 5.76 10.25 -29.74
C PHE A 57 6.12 10.96 -28.44
N PHE A 58 6.85 12.08 -28.53
CA PHE A 58 7.23 12.87 -27.35
C PHE A 58 6.03 13.46 -26.64
N PHE A 59 5.05 13.98 -27.40
CA PHE A 59 3.80 14.48 -26.83
C PHE A 59 3.03 13.39 -26.10
N MET A 60 2.88 12.19 -26.69
CA MET A 60 2.23 11.06 -26.05
C MET A 60 2.98 10.61 -24.79
N ASN A 61 4.30 10.57 -24.84
CA ASN A 61 5.13 10.19 -23.70
C ASN A 61 5.02 11.21 -22.55
N LEU A 62 5.05 12.52 -22.86
CA LEU A 62 4.81 13.59 -21.89
C LEU A 62 3.40 13.50 -21.29
N PHE A 63 2.37 13.30 -22.14
CA PHE A 63 1.01 13.12 -21.68
C PHE A 63 0.89 11.94 -20.73
N ALA A 64 1.45 10.78 -21.08
CA ALA A 64 1.46 9.61 -20.23
C ALA A 64 2.21 9.87 -18.91
N HIS A 65 3.37 10.54 -18.96
CA HIS A 65 4.16 10.85 -17.78
C HIS A 65 3.43 11.76 -16.78
N VAL A 66 2.59 12.68 -17.26
CA VAL A 66 1.77 13.54 -16.39
C VAL A 66 0.47 12.84 -15.96
N ALA A 67 -0.21 12.16 -16.88
CA ALA A 67 -1.51 11.53 -16.62
C ALA A 67 -1.41 10.34 -15.66
N VAL A 68 -0.33 9.54 -15.75
CA VAL A 68 -0.13 8.34 -14.91
C VAL A 68 -0.03 8.70 -13.41
N PRO A 69 0.81 9.65 -12.97
CA PRO A 69 0.84 10.13 -11.59
C PRO A 69 -0.48 10.72 -11.10
N LEU A 70 -1.20 11.49 -11.93
CA LEU A 70 -2.53 12.00 -11.57
C LEU A 70 -3.52 10.84 -11.33
N GLY A 71 -3.47 9.81 -12.17
CA GLY A 71 -4.22 8.57 -11.96
C GLY A 71 -3.81 7.84 -10.68
N MET A 72 -2.52 7.82 -10.34
CA MET A 72 -2.04 7.24 -9.07
C MET A 72 -2.58 7.99 -7.86
N ILE A 73 -2.66 9.32 -7.88
CA ILE A 73 -3.26 10.12 -6.81
C ILE A 73 -4.73 9.75 -6.63
N LEU A 74 -5.49 9.65 -7.72
CA LEU A 74 -6.89 9.20 -7.69
C LEU A 74 -7.03 7.79 -7.11
N LEU A 75 -6.18 6.85 -7.53
CA LEU A 75 -6.19 5.48 -7.02
C LEU A 75 -5.80 5.40 -5.54
N LEU A 76 -4.84 6.21 -5.10
CA LEU A 76 -4.45 6.31 -3.70
C LEU A 76 -5.59 6.89 -2.86
N TRP A 77 -6.30 7.90 -3.37
CA TRP A 77 -7.49 8.44 -2.74
C TRP A 77 -8.60 7.38 -2.63
N LEU A 78 -8.89 6.65 -3.71
CA LEU A 78 -9.85 5.54 -3.69
C LEU A 78 -9.44 4.40 -2.75
N HIS A 79 -8.13 4.11 -2.64
CA HIS A 79 -7.60 3.11 -1.73
C HIS A 79 -7.78 3.52 -0.26
N THR A 80 -7.63 4.81 0.04
CA THR A 80 -7.70 5.36 1.39
C THR A 80 -9.07 5.92 1.78
N SER A 81 -10.04 5.97 0.86
CA SER A 81 -11.39 6.52 1.07
C SER A 81 -12.23 5.78 2.10
N LYS A 82 -11.84 4.55 2.47
CA LYS A 82 -12.50 3.77 3.54
C LYS A 82 -12.08 4.17 4.96
N LEU A 83 -11.18 5.13 5.09
CA LEU A 83 -10.66 5.60 6.38
C LEU A 83 -11.14 7.02 6.62
N ALA A 84 -11.72 7.26 7.79
CA ALA A 84 -12.24 8.58 8.18
C ALA A 84 -11.14 9.65 8.19
N ARG A 85 -9.94 9.26 8.65
CA ARG A 85 -8.79 10.13 8.85
C ARG A 85 -7.54 9.48 8.29
N SER A 86 -7.49 9.31 6.98
CA SER A 86 -6.28 8.80 6.32
C SER A 86 -5.11 9.78 6.51
N LYS A 87 -4.03 9.31 7.16
CA LYS A 87 -2.77 10.05 7.25
C LYS A 87 -1.94 9.72 6.01
N TRP A 88 -1.81 10.67 5.09
CA TRP A 88 -1.06 10.47 3.84
C TRP A 88 0.44 10.73 4.02
N LEU A 89 0.79 11.63 4.93
CA LEU A 89 2.16 11.99 5.24
C LEU A 89 2.57 11.44 6.61
N PRO A 90 3.85 11.06 6.77
CA PRO A 90 4.38 10.71 8.07
C PRO A 90 4.42 11.92 9.01
N GLU A 91 4.83 11.69 10.26
CA GLU A 91 5.03 12.76 11.22
C GLU A 91 6.01 13.83 10.70
N LYS A 92 5.78 15.10 11.07
CA LYS A 92 6.56 16.24 10.56
C LYS A 92 8.07 16.06 10.74
N LYS A 93 8.49 15.49 11.89
CA LYS A 93 9.91 15.23 12.19
C LYS A 93 10.53 14.26 11.18
N LEU A 94 9.86 13.15 10.91
CA LEU A 94 10.31 12.16 9.93
C LEU A 94 10.28 12.75 8.51
N THR A 95 9.27 13.54 8.16
CA THR A 95 9.22 14.23 6.86
C THR A 95 10.42 15.14 6.65
N TYR A 96 10.71 16.04 7.60
CA TYR A 96 11.87 16.94 7.47
C TYR A 96 13.19 16.18 7.41
N TRP A 97 13.32 15.11 8.20
CA TRP A 97 14.51 14.27 8.19
C TRP A 97 14.69 13.56 6.83
N LEU A 98 13.64 12.90 6.31
CA LEU A 98 13.68 12.23 5.01
C LEU A 98 13.96 13.21 3.87
N THR A 99 13.32 14.38 3.87
CA THR A 99 13.59 15.42 2.88
C THR A 99 15.05 15.89 2.94
N GLY A 100 15.59 16.14 4.13
CA GLY A 100 16.99 16.53 4.30
C GLY A 100 17.95 15.45 3.80
N VAL A 101 17.68 14.18 4.11
CA VAL A 101 18.47 13.03 3.64
C VAL A 101 18.45 12.92 2.12
N PHE A 102 17.27 13.02 1.47
CA PHE A 102 17.17 12.93 0.01
C PHE A 102 17.81 14.12 -0.71
N VAL A 103 17.72 15.34 -0.16
CA VAL A 103 18.41 16.51 -0.71
C VAL A 103 19.93 16.37 -0.58
N LEU A 104 20.42 15.89 0.57
CA LEU A 104 21.84 15.62 0.73
C LEU A 104 22.31 14.53 -0.25
N PHE A 105 21.53 13.46 -0.40
CA PHE A 105 21.82 12.36 -1.31
C PHE A 105 21.87 12.82 -2.77
N SER A 106 20.94 13.68 -3.22
CA SER A 106 20.93 14.19 -4.60
C SER A 106 22.12 15.10 -4.92
N ILE A 107 22.67 15.80 -3.92
CA ILE A 107 23.89 16.60 -4.05
C ILE A 107 25.13 15.71 -4.10
N LEU A 108 25.21 14.68 -3.25
CA LEU A 108 26.36 13.80 -3.15
C LEU A 108 26.48 12.81 -4.31
N VAL A 109 25.34 12.34 -4.84
CA VAL A 109 25.27 11.37 -5.93
C VAL A 109 24.33 11.92 -7.01
N PRO A 110 24.78 12.90 -7.81
CA PRO A 110 23.95 13.47 -8.87
C PRO A 110 23.69 12.45 -9.98
N ALA A 111 22.51 12.52 -10.58
CA ALA A 111 22.18 11.71 -11.74
C ALA A 111 22.99 12.20 -12.96
N PRO A 112 23.72 11.31 -13.67
CA PRO A 112 24.47 11.69 -14.86
C PRO A 112 23.51 12.02 -16.01
N MET A 113 23.78 13.11 -16.73
CA MET A 113 23.15 13.38 -18.03
C MET A 113 24.08 12.89 -19.13
N LEU A 114 23.62 11.93 -19.92
CA LEU A 114 24.42 11.35 -21.01
C LEU A 114 24.37 12.21 -22.28
N GLN A 115 25.06 11.75 -23.31
CA GLN A 115 25.02 12.42 -24.61
C GLN A 115 23.60 12.35 -25.21
N LYS A 116 23.30 13.34 -26.05
CA LYS A 116 22.03 13.41 -26.77
C LYS A 116 21.84 12.16 -27.63
N ALA A 117 20.65 11.58 -27.60
CA ALA A 117 20.31 10.42 -28.41
C ALA A 117 20.56 10.63 -29.92
N ASP A 118 21.30 9.70 -30.51
CA ASP A 118 21.48 9.57 -31.96
C ASP A 118 21.12 8.16 -32.40
N LEU A 119 20.05 8.03 -33.21
CA LEU A 119 19.54 6.75 -33.70
C LEU A 119 20.48 6.04 -34.68
N LEU A 120 21.46 6.76 -35.24
CA LEU A 120 22.48 6.19 -36.12
C LEU A 120 23.70 5.67 -35.36
N MET A 121 23.80 6.01 -34.07
CA MET A 121 24.85 5.54 -33.18
C MET A 121 24.38 4.33 -32.38
N ILE A 122 25.31 3.43 -32.08
CA ILE A 122 25.10 2.37 -31.09
C ILE A 122 25.59 2.94 -29.76
N PRO A 123 24.72 3.05 -28.74
CA PRO A 123 25.13 3.62 -27.46
C PRO A 123 26.26 2.79 -26.85
N GLY A 124 27.23 3.48 -26.24
CA GLY A 124 28.32 2.85 -25.51
C GLY A 124 27.87 2.29 -24.16
N GLY A 125 28.79 2.10 -23.23
CA GLY A 125 28.43 1.78 -21.85
C GLY A 125 27.72 2.95 -21.17
N TYR A 126 26.49 2.74 -20.69
CA TYR A 126 25.71 3.75 -19.99
C TYR A 126 25.30 3.27 -18.59
N PRO A 127 25.29 4.16 -17.58
CA PRO A 127 24.75 3.86 -16.27
C PRO A 127 23.26 3.52 -16.39
N THR A 128 22.90 2.34 -15.90
CA THR A 128 21.54 1.83 -15.92
C THR A 128 21.03 1.69 -14.50
N ASP A 129 19.87 2.29 -14.24
CA ASP A 129 19.16 2.12 -12.99
C ASP A 129 18.52 0.72 -12.93
N LEU A 130 19.07 -0.19 -12.12
CA LEU A 130 18.54 -1.55 -12.02
C LEU A 130 17.15 -1.60 -11.35
N PHE A 131 16.74 -0.62 -10.57
CA PHE A 131 15.42 -0.63 -9.93
C PHE A 131 14.30 -0.47 -10.95
N TYR A 132 14.52 0.38 -11.96
CA TYR A 132 13.54 0.60 -13.03
C TYR A 132 13.87 -0.14 -14.33
N ASN A 133 15.13 -0.49 -14.57
CA ASN A 133 15.58 -1.04 -15.86
C ASN A 133 16.18 -2.45 -15.77
N PHE A 134 15.92 -3.20 -14.70
CA PHE A 134 16.40 -4.60 -14.54
C PHE A 134 16.07 -5.52 -15.73
N TRP A 135 14.99 -5.23 -16.47
CA TRP A 135 14.53 -6.01 -17.62
C TRP A 135 15.40 -5.80 -18.87
N MET A 136 16.10 -4.67 -18.99
CA MET A 136 16.96 -4.39 -20.14
C MET A 136 18.12 -5.41 -20.22
N PRO A 137 18.95 -5.59 -19.16
CA PRO A 137 19.92 -6.67 -19.11
C PRO A 137 19.35 -8.06 -19.40
N LEU A 138 18.16 -8.37 -18.85
CA LEU A 138 17.52 -9.67 -19.05
C LEU A 138 17.12 -9.91 -20.51
N MET A 139 16.73 -8.88 -21.25
CA MET A 139 16.37 -9.00 -22.66
C MET A 139 17.58 -9.36 -23.53
N GLU A 140 18.76 -8.88 -23.17
CA GLU A 140 20.01 -9.20 -23.87
C GLU A 140 20.52 -10.60 -23.54
N TRP A 141 20.45 -11.01 -22.27
CA TRP A 141 20.90 -12.33 -21.84
C TRP A 141 20.01 -13.48 -22.31
N THR A 142 18.72 -13.20 -22.55
CA THR A 142 17.74 -14.21 -22.92
C THR A 142 17.14 -13.92 -24.29
N SER A 143 15.89 -13.46 -24.34
CA SER A 143 15.24 -12.92 -25.52
C SER A 143 14.09 -12.03 -25.09
N THR A 144 13.65 -11.14 -26.00
CA THR A 144 12.47 -10.30 -25.78
C THR A 144 11.23 -11.12 -25.41
N ALA A 145 11.04 -12.28 -26.03
CA ALA A 145 9.89 -13.14 -25.78
C ALA A 145 9.89 -13.74 -24.36
N TRP A 146 11.06 -14.14 -23.85
CA TRP A 146 11.18 -14.68 -22.49
C TRP A 146 10.95 -13.60 -21.43
N VAL A 147 11.49 -12.40 -21.63
CA VAL A 147 11.23 -11.28 -20.71
C VAL A 147 9.76 -10.88 -20.73
N PHE A 148 9.14 -10.82 -21.90
CA PHE A 148 7.70 -10.57 -22.03
C PHE A 148 6.89 -11.64 -21.29
N ALA A 149 7.12 -12.92 -21.59
CA ALA A 149 6.41 -14.02 -20.95
C ALA A 149 6.62 -14.07 -19.42
N GLY A 150 7.86 -13.83 -18.96
CA GLY A 150 8.21 -13.75 -17.54
C GLY A 150 7.52 -12.59 -16.83
N SER A 151 7.53 -11.40 -17.42
CA SER A 151 6.86 -10.21 -16.85
C SER A 151 5.34 -10.38 -16.79
N LEU A 152 4.73 -10.97 -17.83
CA LEU A 152 3.31 -11.31 -17.87
C LEU A 152 2.97 -12.37 -16.81
N GLY A 153 3.77 -13.44 -16.73
CA GLY A 153 3.62 -14.52 -15.76
C GLY A 153 3.76 -14.01 -14.31
N PHE A 154 4.74 -13.16 -14.03
CA PHE A 154 4.92 -12.54 -12.71
C PHE A 154 3.76 -11.62 -12.35
N THR A 155 3.26 -10.83 -13.30
CA THR A 155 2.08 -9.99 -13.09
C THR A 155 0.83 -10.83 -12.81
N LEU A 156 0.61 -11.91 -13.57
CA LEU A 156 -0.50 -12.85 -13.34
C LEU A 156 -0.35 -13.59 -11.98
N PHE A 157 0.87 -13.93 -11.58
CA PHE A 157 1.16 -14.49 -10.27
C PHE A 157 0.81 -13.51 -9.13
N LEU A 158 1.29 -12.26 -9.20
CA LEU A 158 1.02 -11.25 -8.16
C LEU A 158 -0.45 -10.88 -8.10
N THR A 159 -1.10 -10.73 -9.25
CA THR A 159 -2.54 -10.44 -9.31
C THR A 159 -3.36 -11.64 -8.88
N SER A 160 -2.94 -12.88 -9.11
CA SER A 160 -3.65 -14.05 -8.60
C SER A 160 -3.39 -14.29 -7.11
N MET A 161 -2.27 -13.83 -6.54
CA MET A 161 -1.86 -14.01 -5.13
C MET A 161 -3.02 -14.00 -4.12
N PRO A 162 -3.96 -13.02 -4.16
CA PRO A 162 -5.08 -12.97 -3.23
C PRO A 162 -6.12 -14.11 -3.32
N TRP A 163 -6.07 -14.99 -4.32
CA TRP A 163 -7.02 -16.09 -4.52
C TRP A 163 -6.52 -17.44 -3.99
N TRP A 164 -5.21 -17.67 -3.99
CA TRP A 164 -4.59 -18.95 -3.61
C TRP A 164 -3.75 -18.83 -2.34
N TRP A 165 -3.27 -17.63 -2.02
CA TRP A 165 -2.54 -17.34 -0.79
C TRP A 165 -3.41 -16.70 0.30
N ARG A 166 -4.74 -16.79 0.16
CA ARG A 166 -5.63 -16.42 1.27
C ARG A 166 -5.20 -17.23 2.48
N PRO A 167 -4.76 -16.58 3.58
CA PRO A 167 -4.60 -17.28 4.83
C PRO A 167 -5.90 -18.03 5.07
N ARG A 168 -5.82 -19.33 5.37
CA ARG A 168 -6.94 -20.04 5.98
C ARG A 168 -7.18 -19.35 7.32
N SER A 169 -7.88 -18.21 7.31
CA SER A 169 -7.97 -17.36 8.49
C SER A 169 -8.63 -18.21 9.57
N HIS A 170 -7.92 -18.34 10.69
CA HIS A 170 -8.46 -18.70 11.99
C HIS A 170 -9.94 -18.34 12.04
N LYS A 171 -10.79 -19.37 12.20
CA LYS A 171 -12.27 -19.30 12.29
C LYS A 171 -12.78 -17.87 12.18
N LYS A 172 -13.23 -17.53 10.98
CA LYS A 172 -14.20 -16.48 10.70
C LYS A 172 -15.43 -16.73 11.62
N ARG A 173 -15.33 -16.38 12.91
CA ARG A 173 -16.44 -15.68 13.55
C ARG A 173 -16.55 -14.48 12.64
N GLU A 174 -17.45 -14.57 11.65
CA GLU A 174 -17.84 -13.44 10.83
C GLU A 174 -17.95 -12.31 11.82
N SER A 175 -17.05 -11.34 11.68
CA SER A 175 -16.88 -10.30 12.66
C SER A 175 -18.13 -9.45 12.52
N LEU A 176 -19.19 -9.89 13.20
CA LEU A 176 -20.52 -9.33 13.00
C LEU A 176 -20.36 -7.84 13.24
N ALA A 177 -20.89 -7.06 12.29
CA ALA A 177 -20.84 -5.62 12.39
C ALA A 177 -21.36 -5.19 13.76
N SER A 178 -20.83 -4.09 14.28
CA SER A 178 -21.37 -3.56 15.53
C SER A 178 -22.87 -3.29 15.36
N HIS A 179 -23.65 -3.57 16.39
CA HIS A 179 -25.09 -3.30 16.40
C HIS A 179 -25.39 -2.26 17.46
N VAL A 180 -26.52 -1.56 17.29
CA VAL A 180 -26.97 -0.51 18.20
C VAL A 180 -28.29 -0.95 18.84
N GLU A 181 -28.34 -0.93 20.16
CA GLU A 181 -29.57 -0.99 20.93
C GLU A 181 -30.26 0.37 20.86
N GLU A 182 -31.09 0.58 19.84
CA GLU A 182 -31.68 1.90 19.54
C GLU A 182 -32.33 2.54 20.78
N LYS A 183 -33.15 1.80 21.53
CA LYS A 183 -33.82 2.31 22.75
C LYS A 183 -32.89 2.83 23.85
N ARG A 184 -31.60 2.47 23.82
CA ARG A 184 -30.58 2.93 24.78
C ARG A 184 -29.59 3.93 24.17
N CYS A 185 -29.68 4.17 22.87
CA CYS A 185 -28.86 5.15 22.19
C CYS A 185 -29.38 6.56 22.53
N GLU A 186 -28.51 7.36 23.15
CA GLU A 186 -28.78 8.76 23.54
C GLU A 186 -28.56 9.75 22.40
N GLY A 187 -28.12 9.30 21.23
CA GLY A 187 -27.91 10.18 20.07
C GLY A 187 -26.72 11.13 20.16
N CYS A 188 -25.80 10.96 21.11
CA CYS A 188 -24.69 11.90 21.41
C CYS A 188 -23.57 11.99 20.34
N ALA A 189 -23.62 11.17 19.28
CA ALA A 189 -22.66 11.13 18.18
C ALA A 189 -21.17 10.83 18.52
N GLN A 190 -20.79 10.55 19.77
CA GLN A 190 -19.39 10.22 20.10
C GLN A 190 -18.88 8.99 19.33
N CYS A 191 -19.66 7.92 19.26
CA CYS A 191 -19.27 6.72 18.52
C CYS A 191 -19.17 6.96 17.00
N TYR A 192 -19.92 7.92 16.46
CA TYR A 192 -19.81 8.39 15.08
C TYR A 192 -18.45 9.06 14.86
N SER A 193 -18.10 10.04 15.70
CA SER A 193 -16.82 10.75 15.62
C SER A 193 -15.60 9.83 15.83
N ASP A 194 -15.72 8.83 16.70
CA ASP A 194 -14.63 7.93 17.07
C ASP A 194 -14.42 6.80 16.04
N CYS A 195 -15.37 6.57 15.13
CA CYS A 195 -15.25 5.51 14.13
C CYS A 195 -14.09 5.82 13.18
N PRO A 196 -13.09 4.95 13.06
CA PRO A 196 -11.96 5.21 12.15
C PRO A 196 -12.24 4.78 10.70
N PHE A 197 -13.37 4.13 10.47
CA PHE A 197 -13.78 3.57 9.17
C PHE A 197 -15.05 4.21 8.60
N ASP A 198 -15.54 5.31 9.21
CA ASP A 198 -16.83 5.95 8.88
C ASP A 198 -17.99 4.95 8.72
N ALA A 199 -17.95 3.88 9.52
CA ALA A 199 -18.94 2.82 9.48
C ALA A 199 -20.20 3.15 10.29
N ILE A 200 -20.25 4.29 10.96
CA ILE A 200 -21.38 4.73 11.79
C ILE A 200 -21.96 5.97 11.14
N LEU A 201 -23.28 6.10 11.12
CA LEU A 201 -24.02 7.28 10.69
C LEU A 201 -25.07 7.62 11.75
N MET A 202 -25.32 8.91 11.96
CA MET A 202 -26.44 9.35 12.78
C MET A 202 -27.67 9.44 11.89
N LYS A 203 -28.73 8.69 12.24
CA LYS A 203 -30.03 8.71 11.56
C LYS A 203 -31.07 9.35 12.45
N ASP A 204 -32.05 9.99 11.85
CA ASP A 204 -33.15 10.60 12.58
C ASP A 204 -34.08 9.54 13.17
N ARG A 205 -34.63 9.85 14.34
CA ARG A 205 -35.58 9.05 15.10
C ARG A 205 -36.85 9.88 15.30
N GLN A 206 -38.00 9.28 15.03
CA GLN A 206 -39.32 9.92 15.19
C GLN A 206 -40.08 9.46 16.45
N GLU A 207 -39.51 8.57 17.26
CA GLU A 207 -40.14 8.05 18.48
C GLU A 207 -40.07 9.08 19.63
N GLU A 208 -41.23 9.46 20.17
CA GLU A 208 -41.34 10.40 21.29
C GLU A 208 -40.69 9.84 22.57
N GLY A 209 -40.04 10.72 23.35
CA GLY A 209 -39.37 10.35 24.60
C GLY A 209 -37.96 9.79 24.45
N LEU A 210 -37.46 9.64 23.21
CA LEU A 210 -36.09 9.25 22.90
C LEU A 210 -35.32 10.40 22.21
N SER A 211 -34.00 10.26 22.10
CA SER A 211 -33.18 11.24 21.39
C SER A 211 -33.59 11.36 19.91
N PRO A 212 -33.57 12.56 19.31
CA PRO A 212 -34.02 12.80 17.93
C PRO A 212 -33.17 12.10 16.88
N GLN A 213 -31.98 11.62 17.26
CA GLN A 213 -31.09 10.84 16.40
C GLN A 213 -30.57 9.60 17.11
N PHE A 214 -30.16 8.62 16.32
CA PHE A 214 -29.53 7.39 16.78
C PHE A 214 -28.39 6.95 15.88
N ALA A 215 -27.43 6.22 16.45
CA ALA A 215 -26.34 5.65 15.69
C ALA A 215 -26.83 4.44 14.87
N SER A 216 -26.45 4.38 13.60
CA SER A 216 -26.70 3.27 12.69
C SER A 216 -25.39 2.82 12.08
N VAL A 217 -25.10 1.51 12.12
CA VAL A 217 -23.84 0.95 11.64
C VAL A 217 -24.03 0.41 10.22
N ASN A 218 -23.14 0.79 9.29
CA ASN A 218 -23.03 0.21 7.97
C ASN A 218 -22.16 -1.07 8.03
N PRO A 219 -22.73 -2.28 7.82
CA PRO A 219 -21.99 -3.52 7.89
C PRO A 219 -20.90 -3.67 6.83
N ALA A 220 -21.00 -2.98 5.70
CA ALA A 220 -20.02 -3.07 4.61
C ALA A 220 -18.70 -2.34 4.92
N LEU A 221 -18.73 -1.38 5.85
CA LEU A 221 -17.55 -0.62 6.30
C LEU A 221 -17.04 -1.08 7.67
N CYS A 222 -17.91 -1.68 8.50
CA CYS A 222 -17.55 -2.06 9.86
C CYS A 222 -16.58 -3.25 9.88
N VAL A 223 -15.37 -3.04 10.38
CA VAL A 223 -14.38 -4.11 10.61
C VAL A 223 -14.47 -4.74 12.01
N SER A 224 -15.54 -4.45 12.77
CA SER A 224 -15.79 -5.02 14.10
C SER A 224 -14.65 -4.79 15.12
N CYS A 225 -14.02 -3.61 15.08
CA CYS A 225 -12.89 -3.23 15.95
C CYS A 225 -13.26 -2.97 17.42
N GLY A 226 -14.55 -2.72 17.72
CA GLY A 226 -15.04 -2.51 19.09
C GLY A 226 -14.79 -1.12 19.69
N ILE A 227 -14.14 -0.20 18.97
CA ILE A 227 -13.87 1.17 19.45
C ILE A 227 -15.15 1.89 19.87
N CYS A 228 -16.20 1.81 19.04
CA CYS A 228 -17.51 2.42 19.33
C CYS A 228 -18.08 1.97 20.67
N SER A 229 -17.79 0.73 21.08
CA SER A 229 -18.25 0.21 22.35
C SER A 229 -17.59 0.87 23.55
N ALA A 230 -16.34 1.28 23.42
CA ALA A 230 -15.64 2.02 24.46
C ALA A 230 -16.01 3.51 24.46
N SER A 231 -16.48 4.03 23.32
CA SER A 231 -16.90 5.42 23.14
C SER A 231 -18.35 5.70 23.58
N CYS A 232 -19.14 4.68 23.88
CA CYS A 232 -20.55 4.82 24.20
C CYS A 232 -20.81 4.84 25.70
N SER A 233 -21.16 6.01 26.25
CA SER A 233 -21.55 6.20 27.66
C SER A 233 -22.69 5.28 28.09
N SER A 234 -23.73 5.17 27.25
CA SER A 234 -24.91 4.36 27.53
C SER A 234 -24.73 2.86 27.28
N LEU A 235 -23.54 2.43 26.82
CA LEU A 235 -23.18 1.04 26.50
C LEU A 235 -24.18 0.38 25.52
N ALA A 236 -24.67 1.15 24.55
CA ALA A 236 -25.72 0.76 23.61
C ALA A 236 -25.20 0.29 22.25
N ILE A 237 -23.89 0.37 21.96
CA ILE A 237 -23.31 -0.03 20.68
C ILE A 237 -22.09 -0.93 20.90
N GLY A 238 -21.89 -1.90 20.01
CA GLY A 238 -20.65 -2.68 19.96
C GLY A 238 -20.78 -3.94 19.11
N PRO A 239 -19.67 -4.65 18.88
CA PRO A 239 -19.72 -5.96 18.24
C PRO A 239 -20.55 -6.94 19.07
N PRO A 240 -21.31 -7.86 18.44
CA PRO A 240 -21.98 -8.94 19.15
C PRO A 240 -21.00 -9.71 20.05
N ASP A 241 -21.47 -10.03 21.25
CA ASP A 241 -20.71 -10.67 22.32
C ASP A 241 -19.40 -9.95 22.73
N ARG A 242 -19.14 -8.72 22.27
CA ARG A 242 -17.93 -7.95 22.61
C ARG A 242 -18.22 -6.46 22.81
N ASN A 243 -19.48 -6.11 23.08
CA ASN A 243 -19.81 -4.78 23.59
C ASN A 243 -19.26 -4.61 25.02
N ALA A 244 -19.33 -3.40 25.54
CA ALA A 244 -18.72 -3.01 26.80
C ALA A 244 -19.38 -3.72 28.00
N ARG A 245 -20.69 -4.00 27.92
CA ARG A 245 -21.38 -4.78 28.96
C ARG A 245 -20.87 -6.21 29.01
N ASP A 246 -20.74 -6.85 27.85
CA ASP A 246 -20.24 -8.22 27.75
C ASP A 246 -18.75 -8.32 28.13
N LEU A 247 -17.95 -7.32 27.77
CA LEU A 247 -16.56 -7.20 28.21
C LEU A 247 -16.47 -7.12 29.74
N ILE A 248 -17.21 -6.20 30.38
CA ILE A 248 -17.18 -6.02 31.83
C ILE A 248 -17.69 -7.28 32.55
N ARG A 249 -18.77 -7.91 32.06
CA ARG A 249 -19.31 -9.15 32.62
C ARG A 249 -18.28 -10.28 32.59
N ARG A 250 -17.65 -10.51 31.44
CA ARG A 250 -16.63 -11.56 31.29
C ARG A 250 -15.36 -11.25 32.06
N LEU A 251 -14.96 -9.99 32.12
CA LEU A 251 -13.80 -9.56 32.90
C LEU A 251 -14.00 -9.86 34.38
N LYS A 252 -15.17 -9.53 34.94
CA LYS A 252 -15.52 -9.84 36.34
C LYS A 252 -15.44 -11.35 36.62
N ALA A 253 -16.15 -12.15 35.82
CA ALA A 253 -16.14 -13.60 35.96
C ALA A 253 -14.71 -14.18 35.88
N PHE A 254 -13.92 -13.71 34.91
CA PHE A 254 -12.52 -14.13 34.77
C PHE A 254 -11.67 -13.78 36.00
N CYS A 255 -11.80 -12.57 36.54
CA CYS A 255 -11.08 -12.15 37.75
C CYS A 255 -11.54 -12.90 39.01
N ASP A 256 -12.80 -13.30 39.09
CA ASP A 256 -13.33 -14.08 40.21
C ASP A 256 -12.80 -15.53 40.19
N GLU A 257 -12.61 -16.10 39.00
CA GLU A 257 -12.01 -17.43 38.81
C GLU A 257 -10.49 -17.46 39.02
N HIS A 258 -9.80 -16.31 38.89
CA HIS A 258 -8.34 -16.20 38.92
C HIS A 258 -7.89 -15.17 39.96
N PRO A 259 -7.87 -15.53 41.26
CA PRO A 259 -7.38 -14.64 42.30
C PRO A 259 -5.87 -14.37 42.12
N VAL A 260 -5.47 -13.14 42.40
CA VAL A 260 -4.07 -12.71 42.41
C VAL A 260 -3.67 -12.18 43.79
N PRO A 261 -2.37 -12.27 44.14
CA PRO A 261 -1.82 -11.66 45.36
C PRO A 261 -2.11 -10.16 45.45
N ASP A 262 -2.17 -9.63 46.68
CA ASP A 262 -2.53 -8.22 46.94
C ASP A 262 -1.53 -7.20 46.37
N ASP A 263 -0.27 -7.60 46.13
CA ASP A 263 0.77 -6.76 45.52
C ASP A 263 0.77 -6.80 43.99
N LYS A 264 -0.08 -7.66 43.39
CA LYS A 264 -0.19 -7.87 41.94
C LYS A 264 -1.52 -7.37 41.43
N GLY A 265 -1.62 -7.24 40.11
CA GLY A 265 -2.83 -6.76 39.47
C GLY A 265 -3.07 -7.35 38.10
N LEU A 266 -3.72 -6.56 37.25
CA LEU A 266 -4.20 -6.99 35.95
C LEU A 266 -3.46 -6.28 34.81
N VAL A 267 -3.06 -7.05 33.79
CA VAL A 267 -2.52 -6.54 32.54
C VAL A 267 -3.49 -6.85 31.41
N PHE A 268 -4.10 -5.81 30.84
CA PHE A 268 -4.85 -5.95 29.59
C PHE A 268 -3.88 -6.05 28.42
N VAL A 269 -4.05 -7.04 27.56
CA VAL A 269 -3.17 -7.28 26.42
C VAL A 269 -3.97 -7.22 25.13
N CYS A 270 -3.57 -6.34 24.20
CA CYS A 270 -4.12 -6.35 22.85
C CYS A 270 -3.68 -7.64 22.14
N ARG A 271 -4.62 -8.47 21.68
CA ARG A 271 -4.34 -9.70 20.92
C ARG A 271 -3.55 -9.42 19.63
N HIS A 272 -3.69 -8.22 19.07
CA HIS A 272 -3.01 -7.80 17.85
C HIS A 272 -1.73 -6.98 18.09
N SER A 273 -1.29 -6.83 19.34
CA SER A 273 0.00 -6.18 19.61
C SER A 273 1.13 -7.17 19.44
N ASP A 274 2.25 -6.72 18.89
CA ASP A 274 3.49 -7.51 18.82
C ASP A 274 4.05 -7.86 20.21
N LEU A 275 3.53 -7.22 21.25
CA LEU A 275 3.84 -7.50 22.66
C LEU A 275 3.04 -8.68 23.22
N ALA A 276 2.01 -9.18 22.53
CA ALA A 276 0.97 -10.04 23.13
C ALA A 276 1.54 -11.30 23.80
N ASP A 277 2.27 -12.12 23.05
CA ASP A 277 2.81 -13.39 23.55
C ASP A 277 3.74 -13.17 24.75
N LYS A 278 4.71 -12.26 24.58
CA LYS A 278 5.68 -11.96 25.63
C LYS A 278 5.04 -11.29 26.85
N ALA A 279 3.96 -10.51 26.66
CA ALA A 279 3.23 -9.92 27.77
C ALA A 279 2.46 -10.95 28.59
N HIS A 280 1.87 -11.96 27.94
CA HIS A 280 1.25 -13.08 28.63
C HIS A 280 2.28 -13.90 29.40
N ASP A 281 3.41 -14.23 28.78
CA ASP A 281 4.48 -15.00 29.42
C ASP A 281 5.06 -14.25 30.63
N GLU A 282 5.40 -12.97 30.47
CA GLU A 282 6.03 -12.20 31.53
C GLU A 282 5.06 -11.88 32.67
N ALA A 283 3.78 -11.64 32.37
CA ALA A 283 2.74 -11.50 33.39
C ALA A 283 2.63 -12.78 34.22
N LYS A 284 2.55 -13.95 33.58
CA LYS A 284 2.51 -15.24 34.26
C LYS A 284 3.75 -15.48 35.11
N ASN A 285 4.95 -15.21 34.59
CA ASN A 285 6.21 -15.40 35.30
C ASN A 285 6.35 -14.47 36.51
N SER A 286 5.75 -13.28 36.45
CA SER A 286 5.85 -12.25 37.49
C SER A 286 4.67 -12.26 38.47
N GLY A 287 3.76 -13.23 38.36
CA GLY A 287 2.56 -13.40 39.20
C GLY A 287 1.41 -12.43 38.90
N TRP A 288 1.43 -11.76 37.75
CA TRP A 288 0.37 -10.86 37.30
C TRP A 288 -0.74 -11.62 36.56
N LEU A 289 -1.97 -11.16 36.70
CA LEU A 289 -3.08 -11.64 35.87
C LEU A 289 -3.02 -10.97 34.51
N SER A 290 -3.12 -11.72 33.43
CA SER A 290 -3.20 -11.17 32.08
C SER A 290 -4.56 -11.45 31.46
N TYR A 291 -5.22 -10.43 30.89
CA TYR A 291 -6.49 -10.57 30.18
C TYR A 291 -6.37 -10.04 28.76
N SER A 292 -6.60 -10.93 27.80
CA SER A 292 -6.48 -10.64 26.38
C SER A 292 -7.78 -10.02 25.85
N VAL A 293 -7.69 -8.84 25.24
CA VAL A 293 -8.78 -8.18 24.51
C VAL A 293 -8.48 -8.17 23.01
N GLU A 294 -9.52 -8.18 22.16
CA GLU A 294 -9.29 -8.10 20.71
C GLU A 294 -8.55 -6.80 20.34
N CYS A 295 -8.89 -5.71 21.01
CA CYS A 295 -8.21 -4.44 20.87
C CYS A 295 -8.30 -3.65 22.18
N THR A 296 -7.22 -2.98 22.56
CA THR A 296 -7.23 -2.08 23.73
C THR A 296 -8.15 -0.89 23.53
N GLY A 297 -8.41 -0.49 22.29
CA GLY A 297 -9.42 0.50 21.93
C GLY A 297 -10.86 0.14 22.32
N THR A 298 -11.17 -1.14 22.60
CA THR A 298 -12.50 -1.56 23.11
C THR A 298 -12.63 -1.44 24.63
N LEU A 299 -11.55 -1.11 25.35
CA LEU A 299 -11.59 -0.92 26.79
C LEU A 299 -12.39 0.35 27.13
N HIS A 300 -13.63 0.12 27.57
CA HIS A 300 -14.49 1.17 28.14
C HIS A 300 -13.95 1.61 29.51
N SER A 301 -14.09 2.88 29.86
CA SER A 301 -13.58 3.44 31.13
C SER A 301 -14.13 2.73 32.38
N ALA A 302 -15.32 2.16 32.31
CA ALA A 302 -15.88 1.32 33.37
C ALA A 302 -15.10 0.00 33.59
N ALA A 303 -14.54 -0.60 32.54
CA ALA A 303 -13.69 -1.79 32.68
C ALA A 303 -12.34 -1.44 33.34
N LEU A 304 -11.75 -0.31 32.94
CA LEU A 304 -10.54 0.22 33.59
C LEU A 304 -10.79 0.58 35.06
N THR A 305 -11.94 1.23 35.34
CA THR A 305 -12.35 1.60 36.70
C THR A 305 -12.54 0.36 37.58
N PHE A 306 -13.17 -0.68 37.05
CA PHE A 306 -13.31 -1.96 37.77
C PHE A 306 -11.94 -2.55 38.12
N ALA A 307 -11.05 -2.67 37.14
CA ALA A 307 -9.72 -3.24 37.34
C ALA A 307 -8.89 -2.40 38.34
N ALA A 308 -8.90 -1.07 38.19
CA ALA A 308 -8.20 -0.16 39.09
C ALA A 308 -8.71 -0.27 40.53
N LYS A 309 -10.04 -0.32 40.75
CA LYS A 309 -10.60 -0.49 42.10
C LYS A 309 -10.32 -1.86 42.71
N ARG A 310 -10.27 -2.91 41.90
CA ARG A 310 -10.10 -4.29 42.36
C ARG A 310 -8.65 -4.62 42.71
N PHE A 311 -7.69 -4.06 41.97
CA PHE A 311 -6.27 -4.45 42.05
C PHE A 311 -5.35 -3.29 42.45
N GLY A 312 -5.79 -2.03 42.44
CA GLY A 312 -4.95 -0.86 42.72
C GLY A 312 -3.90 -0.55 41.64
N ARG A 313 -3.44 -1.56 40.89
CA ARG A 313 -2.49 -1.45 39.79
C ARG A 313 -2.98 -2.24 38.58
N THR A 314 -3.12 -1.55 37.45
CA THR A 314 -3.53 -2.15 36.18
C THR A 314 -2.61 -1.62 35.08
N ALA A 315 -2.21 -2.48 34.16
CA ALA A 315 -1.51 -2.07 32.95
C ALA A 315 -2.33 -2.40 31.70
N VAL A 316 -2.09 -1.66 30.63
CA VAL A 316 -2.64 -1.93 29.30
C VAL A 316 -1.49 -1.97 28.30
N ALA A 317 -1.30 -3.12 27.67
CA ALA A 317 -0.33 -3.36 26.61
C ALA A 317 -1.02 -3.24 25.24
N GLY A 318 -0.77 -2.14 24.53
CA GLY A 318 -1.36 -1.80 23.24
C GLY A 318 -0.40 -1.92 22.06
N CYS A 319 -0.93 -1.72 20.85
CA CYS A 319 -0.11 -1.48 19.65
C CYS A 319 0.52 -0.07 19.70
N PRO A 320 1.61 0.19 18.96
CA PRO A 320 2.13 1.55 18.77
C PRO A 320 1.05 2.52 18.27
N GLU A 321 1.10 3.78 18.70
CA GLU A 321 0.09 4.80 18.32
C GLU A 321 -0.02 5.02 16.81
N ASN A 322 1.10 4.93 16.07
CA ASN A 322 1.11 5.13 14.62
C ASN A 322 1.04 3.81 13.82
N ASP A 323 0.99 2.66 14.49
CA ASP A 323 0.94 1.33 13.86
C ASP A 323 -0.09 0.41 14.54
N CYS A 324 -1.21 0.99 14.94
CA CYS A 324 -2.33 0.23 15.50
C CYS A 324 -3.14 -0.42 14.36
N LEU A 325 -3.44 -1.71 14.49
CA LEU A 325 -4.23 -2.46 13.51
C LEU A 325 -5.59 -1.80 13.22
N PHE A 326 -6.26 -1.31 14.26
CA PHE A 326 -7.52 -0.57 14.15
C PHE A 326 -7.35 0.94 14.19
N ARG A 327 -6.18 1.41 13.73
CA ARG A 327 -5.84 2.82 13.46
C ARG A 327 -5.79 3.70 14.72
N GLU A 328 -6.93 4.19 15.21
CA GLU A 328 -7.00 5.10 16.36
C GLU A 328 -7.36 4.41 17.68
N GLY A 329 -7.44 3.08 17.74
CA GLY A 329 -7.84 2.34 18.95
C GLY A 329 -7.01 2.70 20.19
N THR A 330 -5.69 2.63 20.07
CA THR A 330 -4.75 3.02 21.14
C THR A 330 -4.84 4.52 21.46
N THR A 331 -5.00 5.36 20.45
CA THR A 331 -5.11 6.82 20.59
C THR A 331 -6.33 7.21 21.41
N TRP A 332 -7.51 6.68 21.08
CA TRP A 332 -8.75 6.95 21.81
C TRP A 332 -8.74 6.41 23.23
N LEU A 333 -8.12 5.24 23.47
CA LEU A 333 -7.89 4.77 24.83
C LEU A 333 -7.03 5.76 25.62
N THR A 334 -5.94 6.24 25.02
CA THR A 334 -5.01 7.18 25.65
C THR A 334 -5.70 8.50 25.96
N GLU A 335 -6.50 9.04 25.04
CA GLU A 335 -7.27 10.27 25.27
C GLU A 335 -8.33 10.10 26.36
N ARG A 336 -9.04 8.95 26.42
CA ARG A 336 -9.99 8.66 27.52
C ARG A 336 -9.29 8.55 28.88
N TRP A 337 -8.14 7.89 28.93
CA TRP A 337 -7.31 7.80 30.13
C TRP A 337 -6.80 9.18 30.57
N GLN A 338 -6.43 10.05 29.62
CA GLN A 338 -6.05 11.44 29.86
C GLN A 338 -7.23 12.38 30.16
N ARG A 339 -8.47 11.88 30.19
CA ARG A 339 -9.70 12.69 30.36
C ARG A 339 -9.85 13.80 29.29
N LYS A 340 -9.41 13.51 28.07
CA LYS A 340 -9.55 14.39 26.90
C LYS A 340 -10.68 13.97 25.96
N ARG A 341 -11.22 12.76 26.17
CA ARG A 341 -12.28 12.16 25.36
C ARG A 341 -13.23 11.36 26.26
N GLY A 342 -14.52 11.43 25.97
CA GLY A 342 -15.52 10.64 26.67
C GLY A 342 -15.61 9.18 26.19
N PRO A 343 -16.18 8.28 27.01
CA PRO A 343 -16.41 8.42 28.45
C PRO A 343 -15.07 8.45 29.18
N GLU A 344 -14.86 9.45 30.02
CA GLU A 344 -13.59 9.68 30.69
C GLU A 344 -13.35 8.68 31.83
N LEU A 345 -12.08 8.50 32.21
CA LEU A 345 -11.76 7.78 33.43
C LEU A 345 -12.21 8.63 34.64
N PRO A 346 -13.06 8.10 35.56
CA PRO A 346 -13.58 8.86 36.69
C PRO A 346 -12.48 9.49 37.54
N GLU A 347 -12.74 10.68 38.10
CA GLU A 347 -11.75 11.41 38.91
C GLU A 347 -11.25 10.63 40.12
N ALA A 348 -12.12 9.79 40.70
CA ALA A 348 -11.82 8.91 41.82
C ALA A 348 -10.73 7.85 41.50
N ILE A 349 -10.41 7.63 40.23
CA ILE A 349 -9.35 6.72 39.81
C ILE A 349 -8.12 7.56 39.46
N SER A 350 -7.04 7.39 40.24
CA SER A 350 -5.75 7.99 39.92
C SER A 350 -5.22 7.42 38.61
N GLN A 351 -4.69 8.28 37.75
CA GLN A 351 -3.97 7.85 36.55
C GLN A 351 -2.76 6.96 36.88
N ASP A 352 -2.22 7.06 38.10
CA ASP A 352 -1.14 6.20 38.60
C ASP A 352 -1.61 4.78 38.99
N SER A 353 -2.91 4.49 38.89
CA SER A 353 -3.44 3.12 39.05
C SER A 353 -3.60 2.38 37.72
N VAL A 354 -3.55 3.09 36.58
CA VAL A 354 -3.72 2.52 35.24
C VAL A 354 -2.58 2.99 34.33
N PHE A 355 -1.68 2.08 33.98
CA PHE A 355 -0.50 2.39 33.16
C PHE A 355 -0.71 1.95 31.71
N LEU A 356 -0.45 2.84 30.76
CA LEU A 356 -0.54 2.54 29.34
C LEU A 356 0.85 2.29 28.75
N PHE A 357 1.05 1.10 28.20
CA PHE A 357 2.26 0.68 27.51
C PHE A 357 1.93 0.40 26.04
N ASN A 358 2.19 1.39 25.19
CA ASN A 358 1.98 1.31 23.75
C ASN A 358 3.34 1.21 23.07
N GLY A 359 3.64 0.08 22.43
CA GLY A 359 4.94 -0.12 21.80
C GLY A 359 4.97 -1.36 20.91
N SER A 360 6.01 -1.42 20.10
CA SER A 360 6.35 -2.58 19.25
C SER A 360 7.09 -3.64 20.07
N ARG A 361 7.36 -4.81 19.48
CA ARG A 361 8.09 -5.92 20.13
C ARG A 361 9.37 -5.49 20.87
N ASN A 362 10.12 -4.55 20.30
CA ASN A 362 11.40 -4.09 20.83
C ASN A 362 11.25 -2.99 21.89
N GLU A 363 10.07 -2.40 22.04
CA GLU A 363 9.77 -1.31 22.96
C GLU A 363 9.03 -1.80 24.22
N GLY A 364 8.91 -3.12 24.41
CA GLY A 364 8.23 -3.71 25.56
C GLY A 364 8.97 -3.60 26.89
N ALA A 365 10.25 -3.22 26.90
CA ALA A 365 11.09 -3.18 28.10
C ALA A 365 10.45 -2.42 29.29
N PRO A 366 9.79 -1.26 29.12
CA PRO A 366 9.10 -0.58 30.21
C PRO A 366 7.99 -1.41 30.86
N LEU A 367 7.23 -2.17 30.06
CA LEU A 367 6.16 -3.03 30.58
C LEU A 367 6.74 -4.17 31.41
N TRP A 368 7.82 -4.81 30.94
CA TRP A 368 8.49 -5.90 31.67
C TRP A 368 9.08 -5.40 32.99
N ASN A 369 9.78 -4.26 32.96
CA ASN A 369 10.39 -3.65 34.14
C ASN A 369 9.32 -3.20 35.16
N TRP A 370 8.21 -2.64 34.67
CA TRP A 370 7.09 -2.26 35.52
C TRP A 370 6.44 -3.48 36.19
N MET A 371 6.32 -4.62 35.51
CA MET A 371 5.80 -5.86 36.11
C MET A 371 6.75 -6.46 37.16
N LYS A 372 8.07 -6.31 36.99
CA LYS A 372 9.08 -6.83 37.93
C LYS A 372 9.25 -5.95 39.15
N ASP A 373 9.58 -4.68 38.93
CA ASP A 373 10.11 -3.80 39.96
C ASP A 373 9.12 -2.70 40.34
N GLY A 374 7.97 -2.64 39.67
CA GLY A 374 6.95 -1.62 39.90
C GLY A 374 7.33 -0.21 39.47
N ALA A 375 8.55 -0.02 38.94
CA ALA A 375 9.07 1.28 38.53
C ALA A 375 8.46 1.74 37.19
N THR A 376 8.02 3.00 37.16
CA THR A 376 7.59 3.69 35.94
C THR A 376 8.80 4.21 35.17
N SER A 377 9.53 3.34 34.48
CA SER A 377 10.53 3.84 33.55
C SER A 377 9.83 4.54 32.38
N GLN A 378 10.15 5.81 32.15
CA GLN A 378 9.81 6.53 30.92
C GLN A 378 10.27 5.70 29.70
N ARG A 379 9.63 5.89 28.53
CA ARG A 379 10.05 5.28 27.26
C ARG A 379 11.58 5.35 27.18
N PRO A 380 12.31 4.23 27.03
CA PRO A 380 13.75 4.28 26.93
C PRO A 380 14.07 5.17 25.73
N SER A 381 14.80 6.27 25.97
CA SER A 381 15.40 7.01 24.87
C SER A 381 16.28 6.03 24.11
N ALA A 382 16.16 5.98 22.79
CA ALA A 382 17.00 5.10 21.98
C ALA A 382 18.46 5.28 22.38
N SER A 383 19.14 4.18 22.71
CA SER A 383 20.52 4.24 23.19
C SER A 383 21.41 4.86 22.11
N PRO A 384 22.54 5.51 22.47
CA PRO A 384 23.49 6.03 21.49
C PRO A 384 23.90 4.98 20.45
N SER A 385 24.01 3.71 20.86
CA SER A 385 24.29 2.58 19.95
C SER A 385 23.17 2.30 18.93
N GLN A 386 21.90 2.46 19.31
CA GLN A 386 20.76 2.30 18.39
C GLN A 386 20.72 3.42 17.34
N TRP A 387 21.04 4.65 17.73
CA TRP A 387 21.17 5.77 16.80
C TRP A 387 22.30 5.56 15.79
N VAL A 388 23.47 5.13 16.26
CA VAL A 388 24.61 4.82 15.38
C VAL A 388 24.25 3.69 14.42
N ALA A 389 23.62 2.62 14.91
CA ALA A 389 23.19 1.52 14.07
C ALA A 389 22.17 1.96 13.01
N GLY A 390 21.18 2.78 13.37
CA GLY A 390 20.19 3.33 12.44
C GLY A 390 20.82 4.23 11.37
N LEU A 391 21.78 5.06 11.76
CA LEU A 391 22.51 5.92 10.85
C LEU A 391 23.39 5.12 9.87
N LEU A 392 24.14 4.12 10.38
CA LEU A 392 24.93 3.22 9.55
C LEU A 392 24.05 2.43 8.57
N ALA A 393 22.91 1.89 9.04
CA ALA A 393 21.97 1.20 8.17
C ALA A 393 21.41 2.12 7.07
N THR A 394 21.11 3.38 7.40
CA THR A 394 20.67 4.39 6.42
C THR A 394 21.77 4.67 5.39
N ILE A 395 23.01 4.87 5.83
CA ILE A 395 24.15 5.10 4.92
C ILE A 395 24.36 3.90 4.00
N LEU A 396 24.35 2.68 4.54
CA LEU A 396 24.49 1.46 3.75
C LEU A 396 23.36 1.29 2.73
N LEU A 397 22.11 1.60 3.13
CA LEU A 397 20.97 1.56 2.23
C LEU A 397 21.12 2.58 1.09
N LEU A 398 21.46 3.83 1.40
CA LEU A 398 21.65 4.87 0.39
C LEU A 398 22.84 4.57 -0.53
N ALA A 399 23.94 4.03 0.01
CA ALA A 399 25.07 3.58 -0.79
C ALA A 399 24.68 2.42 -1.73
N GLY A 400 23.87 1.48 -1.26
CA GLY A 400 23.31 0.40 -2.08
C GLY A 400 22.38 0.93 -3.19
N ILE A 401 21.53 1.91 -2.88
CA ILE A 401 20.68 2.57 -3.88
C ILE A 401 21.52 3.31 -4.91
N ALA A 402 22.51 4.10 -4.47
CA ALA A 402 23.44 4.79 -5.36
C ALA A 402 24.11 3.82 -6.32
N PHE A 403 24.69 2.74 -5.79
CA PHE A 403 25.33 1.70 -6.58
C PHE A 403 24.37 1.05 -7.58
N GLY A 404 23.18 0.63 -7.13
CA GLY A 404 22.17 -0.01 -7.97
C GLY A 404 21.58 0.90 -9.05
N SER A 405 21.56 2.22 -8.81
CA SER A 405 21.04 3.22 -9.75
C SER A 405 22.04 3.60 -10.86
N GLN A 406 23.32 3.28 -10.69
CA GLN A 406 24.41 3.71 -11.59
C GLN A 406 25.25 2.53 -12.09
N VAL A 407 24.67 1.34 -12.19
CA VAL A 407 25.39 0.17 -12.71
C VAL A 407 25.66 0.40 -14.19
N VAL A 408 26.94 0.55 -14.55
CA VAL A 408 27.35 0.73 -15.94
C VAL A 408 27.04 -0.55 -16.70
N TRP A 409 26.09 -0.44 -17.62
CA TRP A 409 25.71 -1.52 -18.52
C TRP A 409 26.30 -1.24 -19.90
N ASN A 410 26.96 -2.23 -20.50
CA ASN A 410 27.67 -2.05 -21.74
C ASN A 410 26.99 -2.76 -22.91
N GLN A 411 26.53 -1.99 -23.89
CA GLN A 411 26.06 -2.52 -25.18
C GLN A 411 27.12 -2.45 -26.29
N VAL A 412 28.38 -2.19 -25.96
CA VAL A 412 29.45 -2.13 -26.96
C VAL A 412 29.61 -3.51 -27.61
N PRO A 413 29.38 -3.63 -28.92
CA PRO A 413 29.62 -4.88 -29.63
C PRO A 413 31.12 -5.23 -29.57
N GLU A 414 31.45 -6.50 -29.35
CA GLU A 414 32.83 -7.00 -29.28
C GLU A 414 33.63 -6.76 -30.59
N HIS A 415 32.93 -6.40 -31.67
CA HIS A 415 33.47 -6.13 -32.99
C HIS A 415 32.92 -4.81 -33.54
N GLY A 416 33.62 -4.21 -34.50
CA GLY A 416 33.11 -3.03 -35.21
C GLY A 416 31.76 -3.32 -35.84
N ALA A 417 30.73 -2.60 -35.40
CA ALA A 417 29.36 -2.77 -35.87
C ALA A 417 28.94 -1.63 -36.80
N LEU A 418 28.35 -1.98 -37.94
CA LEU A 418 27.77 -1.04 -38.89
C LEU A 418 26.25 -1.12 -38.80
N ARG A 419 25.60 -0.05 -38.33
CA ARG A 419 24.14 0.04 -38.31
C ARG A 419 23.64 0.60 -39.64
N LEU A 420 22.92 -0.24 -40.39
CA LEU A 420 22.30 0.15 -41.66
C LEU A 420 20.78 0.23 -41.48
N GLY A 421 20.19 1.36 -41.89
CA GLY A 421 18.76 1.61 -41.80
C GLY A 421 18.16 1.86 -43.18
N TRP A 422 17.12 1.11 -43.54
CA TRP A 422 16.37 1.33 -44.79
C TRP A 422 14.89 1.48 -44.49
N ARG A 423 14.25 2.38 -45.23
CA ARG A 423 12.80 2.57 -45.19
C ARG A 423 12.24 2.36 -46.59
N LEU A 424 11.61 1.21 -46.80
CA LEU A 424 10.86 0.94 -48.02
C LEU A 424 9.36 0.99 -47.68
N PRO A 425 8.62 2.03 -48.10
CA PRO A 425 7.17 2.03 -47.95
C PRO A 425 6.60 0.86 -48.75
N GLY A 426 5.73 0.06 -48.14
CA GLY A 426 5.11 -1.09 -48.81
C GLY A 426 4.38 -0.63 -50.07
N GLN A 427 4.81 -1.12 -51.23
CA GLN A 427 4.12 -0.83 -52.49
C GLN A 427 2.92 -1.77 -52.62
N LYS A 428 1.79 -1.19 -53.01
CA LYS A 428 0.57 -1.92 -53.31
C LYS A 428 0.35 -1.96 -54.82
N ILE A 429 -0.03 -3.13 -55.33
CA ILE A 429 -0.50 -3.29 -56.70
C ILE A 429 -1.99 -3.60 -56.64
N GLU A 430 -2.78 -2.87 -57.40
CA GLU A 430 -4.18 -3.22 -57.64
C GLU A 430 -4.25 -4.15 -58.85
N VAL A 431 -4.54 -5.42 -58.58
CA VAL A 431 -4.78 -6.41 -59.63
C VAL A 431 -6.29 -6.44 -59.87
N CYS A 432 -6.71 -5.83 -60.97
CA CYS A 432 -8.11 -5.79 -61.35
C CYS A 432 -8.42 -6.85 -62.40
N ARG A 433 -9.51 -7.59 -62.20
CA ARG A 433 -10.11 -8.47 -63.20
C ARG A 433 -11.52 -8.00 -63.54
N ASP A 434 -11.89 -8.14 -64.80
CA ASP A 434 -13.27 -7.92 -65.23
C ASP A 434 -14.07 -9.19 -64.96
N LEU A 435 -15.26 -9.04 -64.36
CA LEU A 435 -16.13 -10.16 -64.00
C LEU A 435 -17.04 -10.52 -65.17
N SER A 436 -17.23 -11.81 -65.43
CA SER A 436 -18.14 -12.24 -66.49
C SER A 436 -19.60 -11.91 -66.13
N PRO A 437 -20.50 -11.79 -67.13
CA PRO A 437 -21.93 -11.54 -66.87
C PRO A 437 -22.58 -12.57 -65.94
N GLU A 438 -22.14 -13.83 -65.99
CA GLU A 438 -22.62 -14.91 -65.12
C GLU A 438 -22.15 -14.76 -63.66
N GLU A 439 -20.92 -14.28 -63.46
CA GLU A 439 -20.38 -14.01 -62.13
C GLU A 439 -21.03 -12.79 -61.48
N LEU A 440 -21.38 -11.77 -62.27
CA LEU A 440 -22.14 -10.61 -61.82
C LEU A 440 -23.57 -10.99 -61.42
N ALA A 441 -24.21 -11.89 -62.17
CA ALA A 441 -25.56 -12.34 -61.87
C ALA A 441 -25.65 -13.05 -60.50
N LYS A 442 -24.60 -13.79 -60.12
CA LYS A 442 -24.48 -14.47 -58.82
C LYS A 442 -24.26 -13.53 -57.62
N ARG A 443 -23.90 -12.26 -57.86
CA ARG A 443 -23.72 -11.26 -56.79
C ARG A 443 -25.01 -10.49 -56.52
N LEU A 444 -25.20 -10.09 -55.26
CA LEU A 444 -26.28 -9.20 -54.84
C LEU A 444 -26.22 -7.88 -55.62
N ALA A 445 -27.38 -7.29 -55.94
CA ALA A 445 -27.49 -6.17 -56.87
C ALA A 445 -26.56 -4.97 -56.52
N HIS A 446 -26.34 -4.69 -55.24
CA HIS A 446 -25.47 -3.60 -54.77
C HIS A 446 -23.96 -3.93 -54.82
N MET A 447 -23.57 -5.17 -55.14
CA MET A 447 -22.17 -5.63 -55.25
C MET A 447 -21.78 -6.03 -56.68
N ARG A 448 -22.62 -5.74 -57.68
CA ARG A 448 -22.35 -5.99 -59.11
C ARG A 448 -21.48 -4.90 -59.71
N LYS A 449 -20.20 -4.88 -59.31
CA LYS A 449 -19.19 -4.02 -59.95
C LYS A 449 -18.57 -4.78 -61.13
N PRO A 450 -18.55 -4.22 -62.35
CA PRO A 450 -18.04 -4.91 -63.54
C PRO A 450 -16.55 -5.26 -63.44
N ARG A 451 -15.82 -4.54 -62.59
CA ARG A 451 -14.39 -4.73 -62.33
C ARG A 451 -14.15 -4.96 -60.84
N GLU A 452 -13.45 -6.04 -60.52
CA GLU A 452 -13.04 -6.40 -59.16
C GLU A 452 -11.53 -6.19 -59.03
N CYS A 453 -11.13 -5.24 -58.19
CA CYS A 453 -9.72 -4.94 -57.91
C CYS A 453 -9.34 -5.49 -56.54
N ALA A 454 -8.37 -6.38 -56.51
CA ALA A 454 -7.75 -6.88 -55.29
C ALA A 454 -6.43 -6.13 -55.05
N VAL A 455 -6.26 -5.57 -53.85
CA VAL A 455 -5.00 -4.94 -53.44
C VAL A 455 -4.06 -6.05 -52.98
N THR A 456 -2.92 -6.20 -53.65
CA THR A 456 -1.84 -7.11 -53.25
C THR A 456 -0.62 -6.29 -52.84
N TYR A 457 -0.03 -6.63 -51.69
CA TYR A 457 1.21 -5.99 -51.24
C TYR A 457 2.42 -6.71 -51.86
N ILE A 458 3.37 -5.93 -52.39
CA ILE A 458 4.61 -6.48 -52.92
C ILE A 458 5.49 -6.91 -51.75
N ASN A 459 5.87 -8.19 -51.73
CA ASN A 459 6.82 -8.70 -50.76
C ASN A 459 8.25 -8.44 -51.25
N TYR A 460 9.02 -7.69 -50.47
CA TYR A 460 10.44 -7.45 -50.74
C TYR A 460 11.28 -8.35 -49.85
N ARG A 461 12.35 -8.94 -50.41
CA ARG A 461 13.37 -9.65 -49.65
C ARG A 461 14.70 -8.91 -49.81
N LEU A 462 15.15 -8.27 -48.73
CA LEU A 462 16.47 -7.64 -48.70
C LEU A 462 17.54 -8.75 -48.78
N LYS A 463 18.47 -8.62 -49.73
CA LYS A 463 19.69 -9.42 -49.80
C LYS A 463 20.87 -8.49 -49.59
N LEU A 464 21.63 -8.73 -48.54
CA LEU A 464 22.92 -8.08 -48.30
C LEU A 464 23.99 -9.00 -48.90
N PHE A 465 24.83 -8.45 -49.77
CA PHE A 465 25.92 -9.17 -50.43
C PHE A 465 27.26 -8.79 -49.81
#